data_AF-A0A848ZRJ4-F1
#
_entry.id   AF-A0A848ZRJ4-F1
#
_cell.length_a   1.000
_cell.length_b   1.000
_cell.length_c   1.000
_cell.angle_alpha   90.00
_cell.angle_beta   90.00
_cell.angle_gamma   90.00
#
_symmetry.space_group_name_H-M   'P 1'
#
loop_
_entity.id
_entity.type
_entity.pdbx_description
1 polymer ?
#
loop_
_entity_poly.entity_id
_entity_poly.type
_entity_poly.pdbx_seq_one_letter_code
_entity_poly.pdbx_strand_id
1 'polypeptide(L)' 'LVHDKGTLFGLRTNGRIESILMSLPPHVQWVYDHKPEEGSEEERLIKVLAQPREWV' A
#
# COMPACT_ATOMS: atom_id res chain seq x y z
N LEU A 1 5.79 0.15 2.78
CA LEU A 1 7.21 0.19 3.21
C LEU A 1 8.03 -0.99 2.70
N VAL A 2 7.55 -2.23 2.78
CA VAL A 2 8.36 -3.44 2.55
C VAL A 2 8.85 -3.63 1.11
N HIS A 3 8.11 -3.15 0.11
CA HIS A 3 8.42 -3.43 -1.31
C HIS A 3 9.01 -2.23 -2.06
N ASP A 4 8.98 -1.02 -1.47
CA ASP A 4 9.49 0.16 -2.13
C ASP A 4 11.02 0.28 -1.97
N LYS A 5 11.74 0.13 -3.08
CA LYS A 5 13.21 0.15 -3.10
C LYS A 5 13.77 1.52 -2.70
N GLY A 6 13.08 2.61 -3.05
CA GLY A 6 13.52 3.98 -2.75
C GLY A 6 13.48 4.27 -1.25
N THR A 7 12.39 3.89 -0.59
CA THR A 7 12.20 4.00 0.86
C THR A 7 13.22 3.14 1.61
N LEU A 8 13.40 1.87 1.22
CA LEU A 8 14.39 0.98 1.85
C LEU A 8 15.82 1.51 1.72
N PHE A 9 16.18 2.01 0.53
CA PHE A 9 17.50 2.59 0.30
C PHE A 9 17.71 3.85 1.14
N GLY A 10 16.76 4.79 1.12
CA GLY A 10 16.87 6.05 1.86
C GLY A 10 17.00 5.86 3.38
N LEU A 11 16.29 4.87 3.94
CA LEU A 11 16.42 4.52 5.36
C LEU A 11 17.79 3.89 5.69
N ARG A 12 18.37 3.10 4.79
CA ARG A 12 19.68 2.46 5.00
C ARG A 12 20.86 3.41 4.79
N THR A 13 20.71 4.42 3.96
CA THR A 13 21.77 5.40 3.65
C THR A 13 21.71 6.66 4.52
N ASN A 14 20.91 6.64 5.59
CA ASN A 14 20.73 7.76 6.52
C ASN A 14 20.24 9.05 5.82
N GLY A 15 19.38 8.89 4.81
CA GLY A 15 18.70 10.00 4.14
C GLY A 15 17.71 10.72 5.06
N ARG A 16 17.13 11.82 4.59
CA ARG A 16 16.19 12.63 5.39
C ARG A 16 14.89 11.85 5.65
N ILE A 17 14.75 11.34 6.87
CA ILE A 17 13.66 10.42 7.28
C ILE A 17 12.29 11.05 7.07
N GLU A 18 12.12 12.32 7.44
CA GLU A 18 10.84 13.01 7.29
C GLU A 18 10.41 13.06 5.83
N SER A 19 11.36 13.31 4.92
CA SER A 19 11.11 13.33 3.47
C SER A 19 10.77 11.94 2.92
N ILE A 20 11.42 10.89 3.44
CA ILE A 20 11.17 9.50 3.02
C ILE A 20 9.77 9.03 3.48
N LEU A 21 9.40 9.37 4.72
CA LEU A 21 8.15 8.95 5.33
C LEU A 21 6.95 9.84 4.94
N MET A 22 7.13 10.93 4.18
CA MET A 22 6.01 11.74 3.67
C MET A 22 5.01 10.94 2.82
N SER A 23 5.43 9.79 2.27
CA SER A 23 4.56 8.90 1.51
C SER A 23 3.56 8.11 2.38
N LEU A 24 3.75 8.11 3.70
CA LEU A 24 2.85 7.41 4.62
C LEU A 24 1.55 8.19 4.81
N PRO A 25 0.40 7.49 4.87
CA PRO A 25 -0.86 8.13 5.20
C PRO A 25 -0.84 8.61 6.66
N PRO A 26 -1.60 9.67 6.99
CA PRO A 26 -1.70 10.17 8.36
C PRO A 26 -2.43 9.20 9.30
N HIS A 27 -3.26 8.30 8.76
CA HIS A 27 -3.98 7.29 9.50
C HIS A 27 -3.99 5.96 8.74
N VAL A 28 -3.85 4.86 9.46
CA VAL A 28 -3.87 3.50 8.92
C VAL A 28 -4.33 2.53 10.01
N GLN A 29 -5.09 1.52 9.62
CA GLN A 29 -5.63 0.50 10.51
C GLN A 29 -5.31 -0.89 9.96
N TRP A 30 -5.03 -1.84 10.88
CA TRP A 30 -4.90 -3.25 10.56
C TRP A 30 -5.90 -4.04 11.39
N VAL A 31 -6.67 -4.89 10.71
CA VAL A 31 -7.62 -5.81 11.32
C VAL A 31 -7.17 -7.23 11.00
N TYR A 32 -7.17 -8.09 12.02
CA TYR A 32 -6.78 -9.49 11.87
C TYR A 32 -7.77 -10.21 10.92
N ASP A 33 -7.23 -10.99 9.96
CA ASP A 33 -7.98 -11.73 8.94
C ASP A 33 -9.09 -10.90 8.25
N HIS A 34 -8.80 -9.62 7.99
CA HIS A 34 -9.75 -8.72 7.35
C HIS A 34 -10.12 -9.21 5.94
N LYS A 35 -11.41 -9.46 5.73
CA LYS A 35 -12.00 -9.83 4.45
C LYS A 35 -13.09 -8.81 4.10
N PRO A 36 -13.15 -8.32 2.86
CA PRO A 36 -14.26 -7.48 2.42
C PRO A 36 -15.58 -8.25 2.51
N GLU A 37 -16.68 -7.53 2.68
CA GLU A 37 -18.03 -8.12 2.65
C GLU A 37 -18.34 -8.68 1.26
N GLU A 38 -19.07 -9.80 1.22
CA GLU A 38 -19.40 -10.47 -0.05
C GLU A 38 -20.30 -9.59 -0.92
N GLY A 39 -19.89 -9.37 -2.17
CA GLY A 39 -20.63 -8.52 -3.11
C GLY A 39 -20.43 -7.01 -2.89
N SER A 40 -19.55 -6.60 -1.97
CA SER A 40 -19.26 -5.19 -1.73
C SER A 40 -18.36 -4.57 -2.81
N GLU A 41 -18.32 -3.24 -2.87
CA GLU A 41 -17.44 -2.52 -3.79
C GLU A 41 -15.95 -2.72 -3.44
N GLU A 42 -15.63 -2.93 -2.16
CA GLU A 42 -14.28 -3.28 -1.69
C GLU A 42 -13.84 -4.65 -2.22
N GLU A 43 -14.74 -5.64 -2.21
CA GLU A 43 -14.46 -6.94 -2.82
C GLU A 43 -14.22 -6.81 -4.32
N ARG A 44 -15.05 -6.01 -5.01
CA ARG A 44 -14.90 -5.73 -6.44
C ARG A 44 -13.54 -5.06 -6.73
N LEU A 45 -13.16 -4.07 -5.93
CA LEU A 45 -11.88 -3.37 -6.07
C LEU A 45 -10.70 -4.33 -5.93
N ILE A 46 -10.70 -5.18 -4.89
CA ILE A 46 -9.64 -6.17 -4.68
C ILE A 46 -9.56 -7.14 -5.86
N LYS A 47 -10.69 -7.64 -6.37
CA LYS A 47 -10.73 -8.53 -7.54
C LYS A 47 -10.14 -7.88 -8.80
N VAL A 48 -10.43 -6.60 -9.03
CA VAL A 48 -9.90 -5.84 -10.19
C VAL A 48 -8.39 -5.63 -10.06
N LEU A 49 -7.89 -5.34 -8.87
CA LEU A 49 -6.47 -5.07 -8.63
C LEU A 49 -5.61 -6.34 -8.48
N ALA A 50 -6.24 -7.51 -8.34
CA ALA A 50 -5.54 -8.79 -8.16
C ALA A 50 -4.73 -9.22 -9.39
N GLN A 51 -5.09 -8.73 -10.59
CA GLN A 51 -4.40 -9.04 -11.83
C GLN A 51 -4.11 -7.77 -12.63
N PRO A 52 -2.98 -7.70 -13.37
CA PRO A 52 -2.72 -6.60 -14.29
C PRO A 52 -3.84 -6.49 -15.33
N ARG A 53 -4.30 -5.27 -15.59
CA ARG A 53 -5.36 -4.99 -16.55
C ARG A 53 -4.88 -3.97 -17.56
N GLU A 54 -5.25 -4.19 -18.82
CA GLU A 54 -5.10 -3.22 -19.90
C GLU A 54 -6.30 -2.27 -19.85
N TRP A 55 -6.02 -0.98 -19.66
CA TRP A 55 -7.03 0.05 -19.40
C TRP A 55 -7.32 0.98 -20.59
N VAL A 56 -6.53 0.87 -21.66
CA VAL A 56 -6.52 1.78 -22.82
C VAL A 56 -7.06 1.06 -24.04
#